data_AF-A0A833RPS5-F1
#
_entry.id   AF-A0A833RPS5-F1
#
_cell.length_a   1.000
_cell.length_b   1.000
_cell.length_c   1.000
_cell.angle_alpha   90.00
_cell.angle_beta   90.00
_cell.angle_gamma   90.00
#
_symmetry.space_group_name_H-M   'P 1'
#
loop_
_entity.id
_entity.type
_entity.pdbx_description
1 polymer ?
#
loop_
_entity_poly.entity_id
_entity_poly.type
_entity_poly.pdbx_seq_one_letter_code
_entity_poly.pdbx_strand_id
1 'polypeptide(L)'
;MVTRRKAVDLVTTCPESSRLNVVVYGLPNKDCDAGYSHGNGTVKTGEDYVEFITNLTELVGERKVLYVLEPDAVGLLANKGCAVEYGYQSNLTTAITLLSKNPNAEIYLDVGFWTLERSDTAGIVAQIVKELAQSGRVKGIALNTSNYRSTTQMSDLCTNFQTAVGSTDMHCVIDSSRNFQEFANVSSTEWCNVRKAGIGAPPTDTTDLDNIDYWLYVKPPGDSDGTCVDQTDAMHGPPAGEFFNDHFIKLWNQGYFVNTQQMDTIYDPNAETSGCAAQTSTMAATWSVTGLTIFWLTVRQ
;
A
#
# COMPACT_ATOMS: atom_id res chain seq x y z
N MET A 1 -12.15 14.50 -2.97
CA MET A 1 -12.30 13.47 -4.04
C MET A 1 -10.92 12.99 -4.42
N VAL A 2 -10.53 11.76 -4.04
CA VAL A 2 -9.31 11.12 -4.55
C VAL A 2 -9.67 10.54 -5.91
N THR A 3 -9.33 11.24 -6.99
CA THR A 3 -9.60 10.75 -8.35
C THR A 3 -8.57 9.70 -8.70
N ARG A 4 -9.00 8.49 -9.09
CA ARG A 4 -8.14 7.55 -9.80
C ARG A 4 -7.69 8.21 -11.11
N ARG A 5 -6.44 8.65 -11.13
CA ARG A 5 -5.82 9.20 -12.34
C ARG A 5 -5.27 8.04 -13.16
N LYS A 6 -5.34 8.12 -14.48
CA LYS A 6 -4.57 7.18 -15.30
C LYS A 6 -3.09 7.51 -15.17
N ALA A 7 -2.21 6.53 -15.42
CA ALA A 7 -0.76 6.78 -15.41
C ALA A 7 -0.37 7.97 -16.30
N VAL A 8 -1.07 8.15 -17.43
CA VAL A 8 -0.89 9.27 -18.36
C VAL A 8 -1.19 10.61 -17.69
N ASP A 9 -2.28 10.71 -16.94
CA ASP A 9 -2.67 11.95 -16.27
C ASP A 9 -1.61 12.36 -15.23
N LEU A 10 -0.99 11.40 -14.55
CA LEU A 10 0.02 11.70 -13.54
C LEU A 10 1.32 12.19 -14.12
N VAL A 11 1.83 11.49 -15.14
CA VAL A 11 3.05 11.92 -15.83
C VAL A 11 2.89 13.31 -16.42
N THR A 12 1.70 13.60 -16.97
CA THR A 12 1.40 14.90 -17.60
C THR A 12 1.12 16.03 -16.60
N THR A 13 0.53 15.74 -15.43
CA THR A 13 0.13 16.77 -14.46
C THR A 13 1.14 17.02 -13.34
N CYS A 14 1.97 16.04 -12.99
CA CYS A 14 2.98 16.20 -11.94
C CYS A 14 4.25 16.83 -12.52
N PRO A 15 4.92 17.78 -11.84
CA PRO A 15 6.21 18.31 -12.28
C PRO A 15 7.28 17.22 -12.44
N GLU A 16 8.22 17.35 -13.38
CA GLU A 16 9.31 16.37 -13.55
C GLU A 16 10.24 16.27 -12.34
N SER A 17 10.32 17.35 -11.55
CA SER A 17 11.07 17.37 -10.30
C SER A 17 10.43 16.54 -9.19
N SER A 18 9.14 16.19 -9.31
CA SER A 18 8.42 15.36 -8.34
C SER A 18 8.68 13.88 -8.59
N ARG A 19 8.75 13.10 -7.50
CA ARG A 19 8.77 11.64 -7.59
C ARG A 19 7.35 11.11 -7.77
N LEU A 20 7.16 10.21 -8.72
CA LEU A 20 5.93 9.44 -8.86
C LEU A 20 5.93 8.27 -7.87
N ASN A 21 4.82 8.03 -7.18
CA ASN A 21 4.63 6.82 -6.38
C ASN A 21 3.61 5.92 -7.09
N VAL A 22 4.04 4.74 -7.52
CA VAL A 22 3.28 3.85 -8.38
C VAL A 22 3.18 2.47 -7.74
N VAL A 23 1.97 2.02 -7.48
CA VAL A 23 1.71 0.62 -7.14
C VAL A 23 1.49 -0.15 -8.44
N VAL A 24 2.38 -1.09 -8.73
CA VAL A 24 2.26 -2.01 -9.86
C VAL A 24 1.45 -3.21 -9.35
N TYR A 25 0.22 -3.39 -9.85
CA TYR A 25 -0.66 -4.47 -9.43
C TYR A 25 -1.31 -5.13 -10.64
N GLY A 26 -0.45 -5.74 -11.45
CA GLY A 26 -0.71 -6.17 -12.80
C GLY A 26 -0.51 -7.67 -13.05
N LEU A 27 -0.17 -8.49 -12.05
CA LEU A 27 0.03 -9.93 -12.25
C LEU A 27 -1.20 -10.62 -12.88
N PRO A 28 -0.99 -11.58 -13.82
CA PRO A 28 -2.03 -12.51 -14.21
C PRO A 28 -2.40 -13.41 -13.01
N ASN A 29 -3.69 -13.71 -12.85
CA ASN A 29 -4.22 -14.45 -11.69
C ASN A 29 -3.82 -13.84 -10.34
N LYS A 30 -3.70 -12.51 -10.24
CA LYS A 30 -3.40 -11.81 -8.98
C LYS A 30 -4.44 -12.10 -7.89
N ASP A 31 -4.01 -11.97 -6.64
CA ASP A 31 -4.81 -12.27 -5.45
C ASP A 31 -5.30 -13.73 -5.39
N CYS A 32 -4.48 -14.66 -5.90
CA CYS A 32 -4.90 -16.05 -6.16
C CYS A 32 -5.43 -16.84 -4.96
N ASP A 33 -5.29 -16.31 -3.74
CA ASP A 33 -5.74 -16.92 -2.49
C ASP A 33 -7.05 -16.30 -1.98
N ALA A 34 -7.15 -14.96 -1.86
CA ALA A 34 -8.28 -14.33 -1.19
C ALA A 34 -9.51 -14.08 -2.10
N GLY A 35 -9.36 -14.08 -3.42
CA GLY A 35 -10.54 -14.07 -4.31
C GLY A 35 -11.05 -12.69 -4.71
N TYR A 36 -10.95 -11.69 -3.83
CA TYR A 36 -11.66 -10.42 -3.97
C TYR A 36 -11.12 -9.50 -5.06
N SER A 37 -9.83 -9.62 -5.38
CA SER A 37 -9.13 -8.77 -6.33
C SER A 37 -8.75 -9.48 -7.63
N HIS A 38 -9.30 -10.68 -7.91
CA HIS A 38 -9.10 -11.46 -9.14
C HIS A 38 -9.70 -10.85 -10.43
N GLY A 39 -10.00 -9.54 -10.44
CA GLY A 39 -10.93 -8.89 -11.36
C GLY A 39 -10.74 -9.15 -12.87
N ASN A 40 -11.66 -8.60 -13.67
CA ASN A 40 -11.71 -8.75 -15.14
C ASN A 40 -10.60 -7.99 -15.90
N GLY A 41 -9.40 -7.86 -15.34
CA GLY A 41 -8.27 -7.12 -15.90
C GLY A 41 -7.79 -7.66 -17.26
N THR A 42 -7.07 -6.85 -18.02
CA THR A 42 -6.64 -7.16 -19.39
C THR A 42 -5.41 -8.04 -19.49
N VAL A 43 -4.61 -8.17 -18.42
CA VAL A 43 -3.42 -9.04 -18.38
C VAL A 43 -3.83 -10.45 -17.95
N LYS A 44 -3.75 -11.39 -18.89
CA LYS A 44 -4.14 -12.79 -18.67
C LYS A 44 -2.94 -13.74 -18.74
N THR A 45 -1.89 -13.38 -19.46
CA THR A 45 -0.68 -14.20 -19.61
C THR A 45 0.59 -13.46 -19.15
N GLY A 46 1.72 -14.16 -19.15
CA GLY A 46 3.03 -13.54 -18.91
C GLY A 46 3.43 -12.55 -20.01
N GLU A 47 3.03 -12.81 -21.26
CA GLU A 47 3.25 -11.90 -22.39
C GLU A 47 2.47 -10.60 -22.22
N ASP A 48 1.18 -10.69 -21.83
CA ASP A 48 0.38 -9.50 -21.52
C ASP A 48 1.03 -8.69 -20.38
N TYR A 49 1.64 -9.37 -19.41
CA TYR A 49 2.30 -8.72 -18.28
C TYR A 49 3.58 -8.00 -18.71
N VAL A 50 4.36 -8.60 -19.62
CA VAL A 50 5.51 -7.93 -20.25
C VAL A 50 5.07 -6.65 -20.97
N GLU A 51 3.99 -6.71 -21.76
CA GLU A 51 3.45 -5.55 -22.46
C GLU A 51 2.99 -4.47 -21.47
N PHE A 52 2.27 -4.86 -20.43
CA PHE A 52 1.81 -3.98 -19.37
C PHE A 52 2.98 -3.23 -18.68
N ILE A 53 4.03 -3.95 -18.28
CA ILE A 53 5.21 -3.32 -17.64
C ILE A 53 5.97 -2.47 -18.65
N THR A 54 6.10 -2.90 -19.91
CA THR A 54 6.77 -2.13 -20.96
C THR A 54 6.07 -0.78 -21.18
N ASN A 55 4.75 -0.77 -21.34
CA ASN A 55 3.94 0.44 -21.47
C ASN A 55 4.11 1.36 -20.26
N LEU A 56 4.16 0.81 -19.04
CA LEU A 56 4.42 1.59 -17.83
C LEU A 56 5.81 2.24 -17.86
N THR A 57 6.85 1.49 -18.24
CA THR A 57 8.22 2.01 -18.32
C THR A 57 8.38 3.09 -19.37
N GLU A 58 7.77 2.93 -20.55
CA GLU A 58 7.78 3.95 -21.61
C GLU A 58 7.08 5.23 -21.15
N LEU A 59 5.96 5.09 -20.46
CA LEU A 59 5.18 6.21 -19.97
C LEU A 59 5.90 6.99 -18.86
N VAL A 60 6.56 6.30 -17.94
CA VAL A 60 7.32 6.94 -16.85
C VAL A 60 8.65 7.52 -17.35
N GLY A 61 9.27 6.89 -18.36
CA GLY A 61 10.58 7.29 -18.87
C GLY A 61 11.65 7.22 -17.79
N GLU A 62 12.52 8.23 -17.72
CA GLU A 62 13.58 8.33 -16.71
C GLU A 62 13.18 9.17 -15.49
N ARG A 63 11.88 9.45 -15.28
CA ARG A 63 11.44 10.24 -14.12
C ARG A 63 11.80 9.54 -12.81
N LYS A 64 11.97 10.33 -11.75
CA LYS A 64 12.04 9.81 -10.38
C LYS A 64 10.74 9.06 -10.07
N VAL A 65 10.87 7.79 -9.71
CA VAL A 65 9.70 6.93 -9.45
C VAL A 65 10.01 5.93 -8.34
N LEU A 66 9.05 5.74 -7.45
CA LEU A 66 9.03 4.67 -6.47
C LEU A 66 7.94 3.68 -6.89
N TYR A 67 8.33 2.43 -7.09
CA TYR A 67 7.43 1.32 -7.38
C TYR A 67 7.23 0.46 -6.12
N VAL A 68 5.98 0.30 -5.70
CA VAL A 68 5.56 -0.83 -4.86
C VAL A 68 5.12 -1.93 -5.80
N LEU A 69 5.91 -3.00 -5.88
CA LEU A 69 5.74 -4.04 -6.89
C LEU A 69 4.90 -5.20 -6.35
N GLU A 70 3.76 -5.41 -7.00
CA GLU A 70 2.84 -6.54 -6.87
C GLU A 70 2.51 -6.91 -5.43
N PRO A 71 1.65 -6.11 -4.76
CA PRO A 71 1.06 -6.45 -3.48
C PRO A 71 0.72 -7.94 -3.32
N ASP A 72 1.13 -8.51 -2.18
CA ASP A 72 0.95 -9.91 -1.76
C ASP A 72 1.78 -10.97 -2.53
N ALA A 73 2.39 -10.64 -3.67
CA ALA A 73 2.97 -11.65 -4.56
C ALA A 73 4.11 -12.46 -3.92
N VAL A 74 5.05 -11.80 -3.23
CA VAL A 74 6.15 -12.51 -2.55
C VAL A 74 5.62 -13.29 -1.34
N GLY A 75 4.63 -12.76 -0.64
CA GLY A 75 4.03 -13.47 0.49
C GLY A 75 3.31 -14.75 0.06
N LEU A 76 2.57 -14.69 -1.04
CA LEU A 76 1.91 -15.86 -1.65
C LEU A 76 2.92 -16.88 -2.21
N LEU A 77 4.05 -16.43 -2.75
CA LEU A 77 5.17 -17.30 -3.13
C LEU A 77 5.76 -18.03 -1.91
N ALA A 78 5.98 -17.32 -0.80
CA ALA A 78 6.53 -17.89 0.42
C ALA A 78 5.62 -18.99 1.02
N ASN A 79 4.30 -18.86 0.85
CA ASN A 79 3.31 -19.86 1.25
C ASN A 79 3.30 -21.11 0.34
N LYS A 80 4.06 -21.13 -0.76
CA LYS A 80 4.16 -22.24 -1.74
C LYS A 80 2.82 -22.69 -2.32
N GLY A 81 1.87 -21.76 -2.46
CA GLY A 81 0.53 -22.00 -2.99
C GLY A 81 0.40 -21.67 -4.48
N CYS A 82 -0.78 -21.17 -4.85
CA CYS A 82 -1.16 -20.79 -6.22
C CYS A 82 -0.15 -19.87 -6.94
N ALA A 83 0.58 -19.02 -6.21
CA ALA A 83 1.59 -18.12 -6.78
C ALA A 83 2.74 -18.87 -7.49
N VAL A 84 3.09 -20.08 -7.01
CA VAL A 84 4.11 -20.92 -7.66
C VAL A 84 3.56 -21.47 -8.98
N GLU A 85 2.32 -21.96 -8.98
CA GLU A 85 1.64 -22.49 -10.16
C GLU A 85 1.44 -21.43 -11.24
N TYR A 86 1.06 -20.20 -10.85
CA TYR A 86 0.85 -19.08 -11.75
C TYR A 86 2.13 -18.32 -12.11
N GLY A 87 3.30 -18.82 -11.73
CA GLY A 87 4.58 -18.30 -12.21
C GLY A 87 4.93 -16.89 -11.71
N TYR A 88 4.46 -16.50 -10.52
CA TYR A 88 4.68 -15.15 -9.97
C TYR A 88 6.17 -14.79 -9.92
N GLN A 89 7.05 -15.73 -9.58
CA GLN A 89 8.50 -15.47 -9.51
C GLN A 89 9.10 -15.06 -10.87
N SER A 90 8.65 -15.69 -11.96
CA SER A 90 9.09 -15.35 -13.33
C SER A 90 8.59 -13.96 -13.75
N ASN A 91 7.32 -13.67 -13.43
CA ASN A 91 6.73 -12.36 -13.71
C ASN A 91 7.43 -11.25 -12.91
N LEU A 92 7.67 -11.44 -11.61
CA LEU A 92 8.40 -10.48 -10.76
C LEU A 92 9.83 -10.25 -11.28
N THR A 93 10.56 -11.30 -11.64
CA THR A 93 11.89 -11.23 -12.26
C THR A 93 11.87 -10.33 -13.50
N THR A 94 10.87 -10.52 -14.36
CA THR A 94 10.68 -9.76 -15.59
C THR A 94 10.35 -8.30 -15.29
N ALA A 95 9.46 -8.04 -14.35
CA ALA A 95 9.10 -6.68 -13.95
C ALA A 95 10.30 -5.91 -13.39
N ILE A 96 11.09 -6.52 -12.50
CA ILE A 96 12.30 -5.90 -11.94
C ILE A 96 13.31 -5.58 -13.06
N THR A 97 13.52 -6.52 -14.00
CA THR A 97 14.43 -6.32 -15.14
C THR A 97 14.02 -5.12 -15.98
N LEU A 98 12.72 -4.95 -16.25
CA LEU A 98 12.21 -3.85 -17.07
C LEU A 98 12.18 -2.53 -16.32
N LEU A 99 11.61 -2.50 -15.11
CA LEU A 99 11.46 -1.29 -14.29
C LEU A 99 12.82 -0.69 -13.91
N SER A 100 13.83 -1.54 -13.65
CA SER A 100 15.17 -1.08 -13.26
C SER A 100 15.99 -0.45 -14.39
N LYS A 101 15.50 -0.50 -15.64
CA LYS A 101 16.09 0.26 -16.77
C LYS A 101 16.01 1.76 -16.55
N ASN A 102 14.99 2.25 -15.83
CA ASN A 102 14.96 3.63 -15.40
C ASN A 102 16.01 3.83 -14.27
N PRO A 103 17.07 4.62 -14.51
CA PRO A 103 18.14 4.79 -13.51
C PRO A 103 17.66 5.48 -12.23
N ASN A 104 16.52 6.17 -12.26
CA ASN A 104 15.93 6.87 -11.12
C ASN A 104 14.81 6.08 -10.41
N ALA A 105 14.58 4.81 -10.79
CA ALA A 105 13.60 3.96 -10.14
C ALA A 105 14.09 3.41 -8.80
N GLU A 106 13.24 3.54 -7.78
CA GLU A 106 13.33 2.84 -6.50
C GLU A 106 12.25 1.74 -6.49
N ILE A 107 12.64 0.48 -6.33
CA ILE A 107 11.72 -0.67 -6.38
C ILE A 107 11.67 -1.33 -5.00
N TYR A 108 10.46 -1.43 -4.43
CA TYR A 108 10.18 -2.14 -3.19
C TYR A 108 9.22 -3.29 -3.50
N LEU A 109 9.61 -4.51 -3.11
CA LEU A 109 8.79 -5.70 -3.28
C LEU A 109 7.78 -5.79 -2.15
N ASP A 110 6.50 -5.89 -2.45
CA ASP A 110 5.54 -6.21 -1.39
C ASP A 110 5.68 -7.66 -0.96
N VAL A 111 5.72 -7.90 0.35
CA VAL A 111 5.97 -9.23 0.92
C VAL A 111 4.84 -9.78 1.78
N GLY A 112 3.75 -9.02 1.97
CA GLY A 112 2.74 -9.31 2.99
C GLY A 112 3.35 -9.35 4.39
N PHE A 113 3.14 -8.31 5.21
CA PHE A 113 3.88 -8.12 6.47
C PHE A 113 3.88 -9.36 7.41
N TRP A 114 2.79 -10.13 7.43
CA TRP A 114 2.60 -11.31 8.28
C TRP A 114 3.68 -12.39 8.05
N THR A 115 4.29 -12.42 6.87
CA THR A 115 5.36 -13.36 6.54
C THR A 115 6.64 -13.13 7.33
N LEU A 116 6.80 -11.95 7.94
CA LEU A 116 7.97 -11.56 8.72
C LEU A 116 7.76 -11.73 10.23
N GLU A 117 6.55 -12.10 10.67
CA GLU A 117 6.23 -12.31 12.09
C GLU A 117 6.88 -13.59 12.65
N ARG A 118 7.29 -14.50 11.77
CA ARG A 118 7.97 -15.75 12.13
C ARG A 118 9.29 -15.90 11.40
N SER A 119 10.32 -16.36 12.10
CA SER A 119 11.67 -16.49 11.56
C SER A 119 11.79 -17.51 10.41
N ASP A 120 10.99 -18.57 10.43
CA ASP A 120 10.98 -19.59 9.38
C ASP A 120 10.47 -19.02 8.06
N THR A 121 9.33 -18.33 8.09
CA THR A 121 8.77 -17.66 6.91
C THR A 121 9.61 -16.47 6.47
N ALA A 122 10.15 -15.68 7.41
CA ALA A 122 11.05 -14.57 7.11
C ALA A 122 12.31 -15.03 6.35
N GLY A 123 12.87 -16.20 6.70
CA GLY A 123 13.98 -16.82 5.98
C GLY A 123 13.63 -17.19 4.52
N ILE A 124 12.41 -17.68 4.28
CA ILE A 124 11.91 -17.98 2.92
C ILE A 124 11.75 -16.70 2.11
N VAL A 125 11.12 -15.66 2.69
CA VAL A 125 10.95 -14.35 2.04
C VAL A 125 12.29 -13.73 1.69
N ALA A 126 13.24 -13.75 2.63
CA ALA A 126 14.58 -13.23 2.41
C ALA A 126 15.30 -13.94 1.25
N GLN A 127 15.13 -15.27 1.11
CA GLN A 127 15.67 -16.02 -0.01
C GLN A 127 15.03 -15.60 -1.35
N ILE A 128 13.70 -15.49 -1.40
CA ILE A 128 12.97 -15.05 -2.61
C ILE A 128 13.40 -13.63 -3.01
N VAL A 129 13.48 -12.70 -2.06
CA VAL A 129 13.91 -11.31 -2.34
C VAL A 129 15.36 -11.28 -2.83
N LYS A 130 16.27 -12.07 -2.27
CA LYS A 130 17.65 -12.20 -2.76
C LYS A 130 17.72 -12.67 -4.20
N GLU A 131 16.91 -13.67 -4.56
CA GLU A 131 16.87 -14.19 -5.94
C GLU A 131 16.31 -13.15 -6.91
N LEU A 132 15.21 -12.50 -6.56
CA LEU A 132 14.60 -11.44 -7.38
C LEU A 132 15.53 -10.24 -7.58
N ALA A 133 16.26 -9.84 -6.53
CA ALA A 133 17.23 -8.75 -6.60
C ALA A 133 18.44 -9.04 -7.50
N GLN A 134 18.66 -10.28 -7.96
CA GLN A 134 19.69 -10.58 -8.98
C GLN A 134 19.30 -10.10 -10.37
N SER A 135 18.01 -9.82 -10.60
CA SER A 135 17.47 -9.48 -11.93
C SER A 135 17.45 -7.97 -12.20
N GLY A 136 17.81 -7.15 -11.22
CA GLY A 136 17.83 -5.70 -11.32
C GLY A 136 17.79 -5.04 -9.96
N ARG A 137 17.71 -3.71 -9.95
CA ARG A 137 17.77 -2.92 -8.70
C ARG A 137 16.51 -3.10 -7.87
N VAL A 138 16.66 -3.61 -6.65
CA VAL A 138 15.63 -3.65 -5.60
C VAL A 138 16.20 -2.93 -4.38
N LYS A 139 15.47 -1.93 -3.87
CA LYS A 139 15.90 -1.12 -2.71
C LYS A 139 15.46 -1.75 -1.38
N GLY A 140 14.42 -2.56 -1.41
CA GLY A 140 14.00 -3.40 -0.30
C GLY A 140 12.56 -3.84 -0.42
N ILE A 141 11.77 -3.73 0.64
CA ILE A 141 10.42 -4.29 0.70
C ILE A 141 9.34 -3.27 1.11
N ALA A 142 8.11 -3.52 0.68
CA ALA A 142 6.93 -2.78 1.11
C ALA A 142 6.16 -3.59 2.16
N LEU A 143 5.70 -2.89 3.20
CA LEU A 143 5.00 -3.46 4.35
C LEU A 143 3.68 -2.76 4.58
N ASN A 144 2.78 -3.46 5.28
CA ASN A 144 1.46 -2.97 5.70
C ASN A 144 0.50 -2.62 4.56
N THR A 145 0.81 -2.96 3.31
CA THR A 145 -0.02 -2.64 2.14
C THR A 145 -1.47 -3.06 2.37
N SER A 146 -2.38 -2.10 2.28
CA SER A 146 -3.82 -2.31 2.55
C SER A 146 -4.13 -2.85 3.95
N ASN A 147 -3.24 -2.72 4.92
CA ASN A 147 -3.43 -3.19 6.28
C ASN A 147 -3.37 -2.05 7.30
N TYR A 148 -3.36 -2.37 8.60
CA TYR A 148 -3.70 -1.43 9.68
C TYR A 148 -2.69 -1.46 10.83
N ARG A 149 -1.51 -2.07 10.63
CA ARG A 149 -0.50 -2.24 11.68
C ARG A 149 0.23 -0.93 11.99
N SER A 150 0.69 -0.79 13.23
CA SER A 150 1.44 0.38 13.67
C SER A 150 2.79 0.47 12.96
N THR A 151 3.30 1.69 12.79
CA THR A 151 4.61 1.92 12.17
C THR A 151 5.74 1.30 12.97
N THR A 152 5.64 1.29 14.31
CA THR A 152 6.59 0.61 15.20
C THR A 152 6.63 -0.89 14.93
N GLN A 153 5.47 -1.57 14.85
CA GLN A 153 5.43 -2.99 14.52
C GLN A 153 6.06 -3.26 13.14
N MET A 154 5.79 -2.41 12.15
CA MET A 154 6.39 -2.57 10.82
C MET A 154 7.90 -2.34 10.81
N SER A 155 8.42 -1.43 11.63
CA SER A 155 9.86 -1.25 11.84
C SER A 155 10.51 -2.49 12.46
N ASP A 156 9.85 -3.13 13.44
CA ASP A 156 10.33 -4.37 14.03
C ASP A 156 10.35 -5.51 12.99
N LEU A 157 9.30 -5.63 12.18
CA LEU A 157 9.26 -6.63 11.10
C LEU A 157 10.28 -6.34 9.99
N CYS A 158 10.54 -5.07 9.68
CA CYS A 158 11.62 -4.70 8.77
C CYS A 158 12.98 -5.17 9.31
N THR A 159 13.21 -5.05 10.62
CA THR A 159 14.43 -5.57 11.28
C THR A 159 14.52 -7.09 11.17
N ASN A 160 13.40 -7.82 11.32
CA ASN A 160 13.37 -9.27 11.10
C ASN A 160 13.78 -9.64 9.67
N PHE A 161 13.27 -8.91 8.68
CA PHE A 161 13.66 -9.08 7.28
C PHE A 161 15.16 -8.77 7.06
N GLN A 162 15.66 -7.63 7.54
CA GLN A 162 17.08 -7.25 7.43
C GLN A 162 18.01 -8.29 8.06
N THR A 163 17.59 -8.89 9.18
CA THR A 163 18.29 -9.99 9.84
C THR A 163 18.29 -11.25 8.96
N ALA A 164 17.12 -11.66 8.44
CA ALA A 164 16.99 -12.86 7.62
C ALA A 164 17.72 -12.74 6.26
N VAL A 165 17.68 -11.55 5.65
CA VAL A 165 18.39 -11.26 4.40
C VAL A 165 19.89 -11.00 4.65
N GLY A 166 20.29 -10.72 5.89
CA GLY A 166 21.68 -10.45 6.26
C GLY A 166 22.20 -9.16 5.63
N SER A 167 21.34 -8.16 5.48
CA SER A 167 21.69 -6.84 4.94
C SER A 167 20.84 -5.75 5.60
N THR A 168 21.50 -4.74 6.14
CA THR A 168 20.87 -3.51 6.63
C THR A 168 20.66 -2.49 5.52
N ASP A 169 21.22 -2.71 4.32
CA ASP A 169 21.07 -1.81 3.18
C ASP A 169 19.70 -1.96 2.48
N MET A 170 19.01 -3.09 2.71
CA MET A 170 17.64 -3.27 2.22
C MET A 170 16.67 -2.66 3.22
N HIS A 171 16.13 -1.50 2.88
CA HIS A 171 15.20 -0.74 3.72
C HIS A 171 13.74 -1.10 3.43
N CYS A 172 12.83 -0.65 4.28
CA CYS A 172 11.40 -0.84 4.07
C CYS A 172 10.65 0.46 3.78
N VAL A 173 9.51 0.34 3.13
CA VAL A 173 8.48 1.38 3.07
C VAL A 173 7.20 0.87 3.71
N ILE A 174 6.45 1.76 4.36
CA ILE A 174 5.25 1.41 5.10
C ILE A 174 4.03 2.07 4.46
N ASP A 175 3.00 1.27 4.16
CA ASP A 175 1.66 1.82 3.93
C ASP A 175 1.05 2.31 5.26
N SER A 176 0.91 3.62 5.36
CA SER A 176 0.33 4.37 6.48
C SER A 176 -1.09 4.86 6.18
N SER A 177 -1.71 4.40 5.09
CA SER A 177 -3.01 4.91 4.63
C SER A 177 -4.13 4.81 5.65
N ARG A 178 -4.13 3.78 6.51
CA ARG A 178 -5.26 3.46 7.40
C ARG A 178 -4.85 3.03 8.82
N ASN A 179 -3.63 3.35 9.25
CA ASN A 179 -3.06 2.84 10.50
C ASN A 179 -3.00 3.85 11.67
N PHE A 180 -3.84 4.91 11.67
CA PHE A 180 -3.79 5.92 12.74
C PHE A 180 -4.29 5.41 14.09
N GLN A 181 -5.49 4.84 14.10
CA GLN A 181 -5.99 4.11 15.24
C GLN A 181 -5.23 2.79 15.22
N GLU A 182 -4.04 2.80 15.80
CA GLU A 182 -3.24 1.59 15.94
C GLU A 182 -4.17 0.53 16.50
N PHE A 183 -4.34 -0.57 15.77
CA PHE A 183 -5.07 -1.71 16.29
C PHE A 183 -4.26 -2.27 17.45
N ALA A 184 -4.49 -1.70 18.64
CA ALA A 184 -3.79 -1.97 19.89
C ALA A 184 -4.00 -3.42 20.38
N ASN A 185 -4.84 -4.19 19.68
CA ASN A 185 -4.85 -5.63 19.78
C ASN A 185 -4.11 -6.23 18.58
N VAL A 186 -2.83 -6.53 18.80
CA VAL A 186 -1.98 -7.42 17.98
C VAL A 186 -2.64 -8.77 17.64
N SER A 187 -3.74 -9.13 18.31
CA SER A 187 -4.52 -10.34 18.05
C SER A 187 -5.60 -10.21 16.98
N SER A 188 -5.92 -9.00 16.48
CA SER A 188 -6.93 -8.85 15.43
C SER A 188 -6.35 -9.25 14.07
N THR A 189 -6.96 -10.24 13.45
CA THR A 189 -6.69 -10.67 12.07
C THR A 189 -7.59 -9.98 11.05
N GLU A 190 -8.46 -9.07 11.50
CA GLU A 190 -9.38 -8.33 10.63
C GLU A 190 -8.58 -7.43 9.68
N TRP A 191 -8.89 -7.54 8.39
CA TRP A 191 -8.22 -6.79 7.32
C TRP A 191 -9.23 -6.14 6.37
N CYS A 192 -10.50 -6.52 6.41
CA CYS A 192 -11.47 -6.13 5.40
C CYS A 192 -12.32 -4.97 5.91
N ASN A 193 -12.18 -3.78 5.32
CA ASN A 193 -12.97 -2.59 5.67
C ASN A 193 -13.08 -2.33 7.19
N VAL A 194 -11.94 -2.37 7.89
CA VAL A 194 -11.90 -2.32 9.36
C VAL A 194 -12.63 -1.10 9.91
N ARG A 195 -13.67 -1.33 10.73
CA ARG A 195 -14.60 -0.28 11.19
C ARG A 195 -13.95 0.79 12.06
N LYS A 196 -12.98 0.39 12.90
CA LYS A 196 -12.31 1.24 13.89
C LYS A 196 -10.99 1.84 13.40
N ALA A 197 -10.67 1.67 12.12
CA ALA A 197 -9.45 2.23 11.54
C ALA A 197 -9.58 3.75 11.34
N GLY A 198 -8.43 4.42 11.21
CA GLY A 198 -8.34 5.85 10.90
C GLY A 198 -7.25 6.12 9.86
N ILE A 199 -7.41 7.14 9.03
CA ILE A 199 -6.38 7.55 8.05
C ILE A 199 -5.09 7.88 8.81
N GLY A 200 -3.99 7.18 8.51
CA GLY A 200 -2.68 7.36 9.17
C GLY A 200 -1.98 8.65 8.80
N ALA A 201 -0.75 8.81 9.30
CA ALA A 201 0.05 10.00 9.04
C ALA A 201 0.33 10.18 7.52
N PRO A 202 0.38 11.42 7.00
CA PRO A 202 0.69 11.65 5.61
C PRO A 202 2.05 11.06 5.19
N PRO A 203 2.25 10.82 3.89
CA PRO A 203 3.52 10.33 3.38
C PRO A 203 4.65 11.30 3.65
N THR A 204 5.80 10.72 3.96
CA THR A 204 6.98 11.46 4.34
C THR A 204 8.21 10.58 4.14
N ASP A 205 9.34 11.21 3.89
CA ASP A 205 10.69 10.63 3.97
C ASP A 205 11.35 10.90 5.33
N THR A 206 10.70 11.69 6.18
CA THR A 206 11.10 11.95 7.56
C THR A 206 10.26 11.04 8.46
N THR A 207 10.78 9.85 8.73
CA THR A 207 10.06 8.76 9.43
C THR A 207 10.48 8.59 10.89
N ASP A 208 11.62 9.16 11.29
CA ASP A 208 12.31 8.94 12.57
C ASP A 208 12.59 7.45 12.89
N LEU A 209 12.59 6.59 11.85
CA LEU A 209 12.86 5.15 11.94
C LEU A 209 13.99 4.79 10.95
N ASP A 210 15.15 4.40 11.47
CA ASP A 210 16.39 4.26 10.69
C ASP A 210 16.31 3.25 9.53
N ASN A 211 15.41 2.26 9.61
CA ASN A 211 15.22 1.22 8.60
C ASN A 211 14.00 1.45 7.68
N ILE A 212 13.30 2.58 7.84
CA ILE A 212 12.13 2.94 7.03
C ILE A 212 12.43 4.17 6.18
N ASP A 213 12.48 3.99 4.86
CA ASP A 213 12.75 5.08 3.92
C ASP A 213 11.57 6.05 3.80
N TYR A 214 10.35 5.52 3.71
CA TYR A 214 9.16 6.33 3.47
C TYR A 214 7.92 5.76 4.16
N TRP A 215 7.07 6.66 4.65
CA TRP A 215 5.65 6.37 4.81
C TRP A 215 4.94 6.69 3.49
N LEU A 216 4.06 5.80 3.06
CA LEU A 216 3.30 5.90 1.82
C LEU A 216 1.82 5.68 2.11
N TYR A 217 0.92 6.12 1.22
CA TYR A 217 -0.44 5.62 1.12
C TYR A 217 -0.48 4.72 -0.11
N VAL A 218 -0.25 3.43 0.10
CA VAL A 218 -0.28 2.43 -0.98
C VAL A 218 -1.74 2.11 -1.31
N LYS A 219 -2.54 1.81 -0.27
CA LYS A 219 -4.00 1.74 -0.37
C LYS A 219 -4.60 3.16 -0.35
N PRO A 220 -5.42 3.54 -1.35
CA PRO A 220 -6.19 4.78 -1.27
C PRO A 220 -7.17 4.74 -0.09
N PRO A 221 -7.11 5.69 0.86
CA PRO A 221 -8.08 5.75 1.95
C PRO A 221 -9.49 5.97 1.41
N GLY A 222 -10.41 5.06 1.74
CA GLY A 222 -11.79 5.07 1.25
C GLY A 222 -12.09 4.08 0.13
N ASP A 223 -11.10 3.45 -0.51
CA ASP A 223 -11.36 2.32 -1.41
C ASP A 223 -11.75 1.09 -0.59
N SER A 224 -12.84 0.41 -0.94
CA SER A 224 -13.27 -0.85 -0.32
C SER A 224 -12.22 -1.95 -0.49
N ASP A 225 -12.05 -2.80 0.51
CA ASP A 225 -11.28 -4.04 0.44
C ASP A 225 -12.11 -5.19 -0.19
N GLY A 226 -13.43 -5.06 -0.20
CA GLY A 226 -14.36 -6.05 -0.70
C GLY A 226 -15.73 -5.93 -0.04
N THR A 227 -16.62 -6.90 -0.31
CA THR A 227 -17.95 -6.91 0.30
C THR A 227 -17.92 -7.22 1.81
N CYS A 228 -16.89 -7.95 2.26
CA CYS A 228 -16.60 -8.24 3.66
C CYS A 228 -17.79 -8.81 4.48
N VAL A 229 -18.61 -9.68 3.89
CA VAL A 229 -19.90 -10.12 4.47
C VAL A 229 -19.79 -11.10 5.64
N ASP A 230 -18.63 -11.75 5.83
CA ASP A 230 -18.42 -12.81 6.82
C ASP A 230 -17.55 -12.38 8.01
N GLN A 231 -17.36 -11.08 8.21
CA GLN A 231 -16.39 -10.51 9.16
C GLN A 231 -17.09 -9.61 10.21
N THR A 232 -16.74 -9.79 11.50
CA THR A 232 -17.47 -9.15 12.61
C THR A 232 -17.04 -7.72 12.87
N ASP A 233 -15.76 -7.39 12.65
CA ASP A 233 -15.19 -6.06 12.87
C ASP A 233 -15.08 -5.25 11.56
N ALA A 234 -15.46 -5.86 10.44
CA ALA A 234 -15.55 -5.25 9.13
C ALA A 234 -16.81 -4.38 8.97
N MET A 235 -16.72 -3.40 8.07
CA MET A 235 -17.87 -2.76 7.46
C MET A 235 -18.20 -3.45 6.13
N HIS A 236 -19.46 -3.85 5.95
CA HIS A 236 -19.91 -4.41 4.67
C HIS A 236 -19.86 -3.32 3.60
N GLY A 237 -19.01 -3.52 2.60
CA GLY A 237 -18.67 -2.51 1.59
C GLY A 237 -19.12 -2.88 0.18
N PRO A 238 -18.88 -2.00 -0.79
CA PRO A 238 -18.99 -2.31 -2.20
C PRO A 238 -17.85 -3.25 -2.65
N PRO A 239 -17.85 -3.74 -3.91
CA PRO A 239 -16.74 -4.51 -4.48
C PRO A 239 -15.35 -3.87 -4.26
N ALA A 240 -14.32 -4.71 -4.23
CA ALA A 240 -12.95 -4.28 -3.94
C ALA A 240 -12.49 -3.17 -4.91
N GLY A 241 -11.97 -2.08 -4.34
CA GLY A 241 -11.55 -0.90 -5.09
C GLY A 241 -12.69 0.03 -5.50
N GLU A 242 -13.95 -0.20 -5.18
CA GLU A 242 -14.94 0.87 -5.29
C GLU A 242 -14.82 1.84 -4.11
N PHE A 243 -15.11 3.13 -4.35
CA PHE A 243 -15.07 4.12 -3.28
C PHE A 243 -16.20 3.86 -2.28
N PHE A 244 -15.83 3.57 -1.05
CA PHE A 244 -16.74 3.29 0.06
C PHE A 244 -16.88 4.52 0.95
N ASN A 245 -17.86 5.36 0.62
CA ASN A 245 -18.07 6.65 1.29
C ASN A 245 -18.21 6.54 2.81
N ASP A 246 -18.99 5.59 3.30
CA ASP A 246 -19.25 5.45 4.74
C ASP A 246 -17.99 5.04 5.50
N HIS A 247 -17.16 4.17 4.92
CA HIS A 247 -15.86 3.83 5.50
C HIS A 247 -14.88 5.00 5.44
N PHE A 248 -14.88 5.78 4.35
CA PHE A 248 -14.06 6.98 4.26
C PHE A 248 -14.41 8.00 5.36
N ILE A 249 -15.70 8.24 5.63
CA ILE A 249 -16.15 9.12 6.71
C ILE A 249 -15.60 8.64 8.06
N LYS A 250 -15.71 7.33 8.34
CA LYS A 250 -15.15 6.71 9.55
C LYS A 250 -13.64 6.90 9.63
N LEU A 251 -12.91 6.56 8.56
CA LEU A 251 -11.45 6.69 8.48
C LEU A 251 -10.99 8.14 8.70
N TRP A 252 -11.68 9.13 8.11
CA TRP A 252 -11.36 10.55 8.26
C TRP A 252 -11.56 11.01 9.70
N ASN A 253 -12.75 10.80 10.25
CA ASN A 253 -13.12 11.25 11.59
C ASN A 253 -12.23 10.63 12.67
N GLN A 254 -11.82 9.38 12.46
CA GLN A 254 -10.96 8.65 13.39
C GLN A 254 -9.47 8.86 13.10
N GLY A 255 -9.09 9.56 12.02
CA GLY A 255 -7.73 9.61 11.51
C GLY A 255 -6.88 10.79 11.98
N TYR A 256 -5.65 10.81 11.48
CA TYR A 256 -4.60 11.79 11.77
C TYR A 256 -5.03 13.24 11.53
N PHE A 257 -5.75 13.51 10.44
CA PHE A 257 -6.16 14.86 10.08
C PHE A 257 -7.08 15.50 11.14
N VAL A 258 -8.05 14.74 11.65
CA VAL A 258 -8.95 15.23 12.70
C VAL A 258 -8.23 15.22 14.05
N ASN A 259 -7.60 14.11 14.41
CA ASN A 259 -7.13 13.89 15.79
C ASN A 259 -5.77 14.54 16.08
N THR A 260 -4.91 14.71 15.07
CA THR A 260 -3.60 15.36 15.22
C THR A 260 -3.61 16.77 14.66
N GLN A 261 -4.15 16.97 13.45
CA GLN A 261 -4.17 18.30 12.81
C GLN A 261 -5.40 19.15 13.18
N GLN A 262 -6.32 18.63 14.02
CA GLN A 262 -7.51 19.36 14.49
C GLN A 262 -8.40 19.86 13.34
N MET A 263 -8.45 19.11 12.24
CA MET A 263 -9.37 19.38 11.14
C MET A 263 -10.82 19.01 11.51
N ASP A 264 -11.79 19.61 10.82
CA ASP A 264 -13.21 19.33 11.03
C ASP A 264 -13.57 17.86 10.69
N THR A 265 -14.52 17.31 11.44
CA THR A 265 -15.13 16.03 11.13
C THR A 265 -16.08 16.14 9.94
N ILE A 266 -16.26 15.04 9.22
CA ILE A 266 -17.33 14.86 8.24
C ILE A 266 -18.56 14.32 8.98
N TYR A 267 -19.74 14.87 8.68
CA TYR A 267 -20.99 14.37 9.24
C TYR A 267 -21.16 12.86 8.96
N ASP A 268 -21.37 12.10 10.02
CA ASP A 268 -21.54 10.65 9.95
C ASP A 268 -22.99 10.28 10.34
N PRO A 269 -23.85 9.91 9.37
CA PRO A 269 -25.23 9.53 9.64
C PRO A 269 -25.33 8.23 10.45
N ASN A 270 -24.25 7.44 10.50
CA ASN A 270 -24.14 6.16 11.17
C ASN A 270 -23.21 6.28 12.40
N ALA A 271 -23.04 7.48 12.96
CA ALA A 271 -22.31 7.66 14.21
C ALA A 271 -23.04 6.89 15.31
N GLU A 272 -22.35 5.97 15.98
CA GLU A 272 -22.85 5.39 17.21
C GLU A 272 -22.92 6.53 18.23
N THR A 273 -24.14 6.96 18.55
CA THR A 273 -24.37 8.04 19.51
C THR A 273 -23.94 7.57 20.90
N SER A 274 -22.67 7.75 21.19
CA SER A 274 -22.17 7.74 22.56
C SER A 274 -22.64 9.06 23.16
N GLY A 275 -23.71 9.01 23.96
CA GLY A 275 -24.30 10.22 24.52
C GLY A 275 -23.30 11.02 25.36
N CYS A 276 -22.79 12.14 24.84
CA CYS A 276 -22.75 13.42 25.54
C CYS A 276 -22.32 14.59 24.62
N ALA A 277 -23.18 15.60 24.60
CA ALA A 277 -23.00 17.02 24.30
C ALA A 277 -22.08 17.48 23.14
N ALA A 278 -22.72 18.11 22.16
CA ALA A 278 -22.13 19.09 21.27
C ALA A 278 -21.46 20.22 22.07
N GLN A 279 -20.19 20.51 21.76
CA GLN A 279 -19.61 21.83 21.98
C GLN A 279 -19.40 22.49 20.61
N THR A 280 -20.27 23.44 20.30
CA THR A 280 -20.03 24.41 19.23
C THR A 280 -18.90 25.33 19.65
N SER A 281 -17.74 25.20 19.03
CA SER A 281 -16.70 26.24 19.06
C SER A 281 -16.52 26.81 17.66
N THR A 282 -16.96 28.06 17.47
CA THR A 282 -16.64 28.86 16.30
C THR A 282 -15.25 29.45 16.50
N MET A 283 -14.26 28.99 15.73
CA MET A 283 -12.99 29.70 15.55
C MET A 283 -12.72 29.78 14.06
N ALA A 284 -12.79 31.00 13.51
CA ALA A 284 -12.31 31.30 12.19
C ALA A 284 -10.78 31.32 12.23
N ALA A 285 -10.12 30.40 11.52
CA ALA A 285 -8.68 30.43 11.31
C ALA A 285 -8.40 30.33 9.81
N THR A 286 -7.93 31.43 9.24
CA THR A 286 -7.32 31.45 7.90
C THR A 286 -5.91 30.90 7.99
N TRP A 287 -5.64 29.78 7.31
CA TRP A 287 -4.28 29.30 7.08
C TRP A 287 -4.04 29.03 5.59
N SER A 288 -2.92 29.55 5.13
CA SER A 288 -2.33 29.29 3.82
C SER A 288 -1.64 27.92 3.82
N VAL A 289 -2.15 26.99 3.03
CA VAL A 289 -1.52 25.69 2.78
C VAL A 289 -0.49 25.84 1.66
N THR A 290 0.80 25.80 1.98
CA THR A 290 1.83 25.42 1.01
C THR A 290 1.77 23.90 0.85
N GLY A 291 0.96 23.45 -0.10
CA GLY A 291 0.75 22.03 -0.37
C GLY A 291 1.95 21.42 -1.08
N LEU A 292 2.65 20.49 -0.43
CA LEU A 292 3.38 19.46 -1.15
C LEU A 292 2.31 18.52 -1.74
N THR A 293 2.09 18.61 -3.05
CA THR A 293 1.11 17.76 -3.72
C THR A 293 1.75 16.40 -3.98
N ILE A 294 1.52 15.46 -3.07
CA ILE A 294 1.92 14.06 -3.28
C ILE A 294 0.80 13.39 -4.07
N PHE A 295 1.12 12.99 -5.30
CA PHE A 295 0.18 12.34 -6.20
C PHE A 295 0.32 10.82 -6.14
N TRP A 296 -0.81 10.11 -6.19
CA TRP A 296 -0.90 8.67 -6.00
C TRP A 296 -1.44 7.95 -7.21
N LEU A 297 -0.88 6.77 -7.48
CA LEU A 297 -1.39 5.84 -8.47
C LEU A 297 -1.33 4.41 -7.98
N THR A 298 -2.47 3.74 -7.98
CA THR A 298 -2.48 2.30 -8.20
C THR A 298 -2.66 2.07 -9.69
N VAL A 299 -1.63 1.58 -10.40
CA VAL A 299 -1.79 1.14 -11.80
C VAL A 299 -2.46 -0.21 -11.73
N ARG A 300 -3.78 -0.19 -11.85
CA ARG A 300 -4.61 -1.37 -12.06
C ARG A 300 -4.93 -1.48 -13.54
N GLN A 301 -5.02 -2.71 -14.03
CA GLN A 301 -5.53 -3.03 -15.36
C GLN A 301 -6.98 -2.62 -15.53
#